data_AF-A0A2H5WRA7-F1
#
_entry.id   AF-A0A2H5WRA7-F1
#
_cell.length_a   1.000
_cell.length_b   1.000
_cell.length_c   1.000
_cell.angle_alpha   90.00
_cell.angle_beta   90.00
_cell.angle_gamma   90.00
#
_symmetry.space_group_name_H-M   'P 1'
#
loop_
_entity.id
_entity.type
_entity.pdbx_description
1 polymer ?
#
loop_
_entity_poly.entity_id
_entity_poly.type
_entity_poly.pdbx_seq_one_letter_code
_entity_poly.pdbx_strand_id
1 'polypeptide(L)'
;MFIGRQGTVVTLSVLRARSSTYAIAPNVVRFAFIDNDTVLYALLNSGGLWRASLLSGGSQGISSRTPKLGFAVSPDGSRAVICDSTFKVLLVDLATGSDQPLLDTTHTLPIWINLGTRSRAGGAVSAIDVLRPWAGTGLLPEPYEQLLRMAQ
;
A
#
# COMPACT_ATOMS: atom_id res chain seq x y z
N MET A 1 -13.81 3.30 -7.57
CA MET A 1 -13.47 3.80 -6.22
C MET A 1 -12.92 5.20 -6.34
N PHE A 2 -13.28 6.11 -5.44
CA PHE A 2 -12.78 7.48 -5.43
C PHE A 2 -12.53 7.93 -3.99
N ILE A 3 -11.60 8.87 -3.83
CA ILE A 3 -11.28 9.47 -2.54
C ILE A 3 -12.03 10.79 -2.47
N GLY A 4 -12.97 10.91 -1.54
CA GLY A 4 -13.67 12.15 -1.24
C GLY A 4 -13.04 12.85 -0.04
N ARG A 5 -12.96 14.18 -0.05
CA ARG A 5 -12.60 14.96 1.12
C ARG A 5 -13.77 15.86 1.52
N GLN A 6 -14.22 15.76 2.76
CA GLN A 6 -15.22 16.64 3.34
C GLN A 6 -14.63 17.28 4.61
N GLY A 7 -14.30 18.57 4.54
CA GLY A 7 -13.56 19.25 5.60
C GLY A 7 -12.17 18.63 5.82
N THR A 8 -11.92 18.12 7.03
CA THR A 8 -10.67 17.44 7.41
C THR A 8 -10.71 15.92 7.20
N VAL A 9 -11.89 15.37 6.89
CA VAL A 9 -12.08 13.91 6.74
C VAL A 9 -11.83 13.50 5.29
N VAL A 10 -10.97 12.50 5.12
CA VAL A 10 -10.70 11.85 3.83
C VAL A 10 -11.38 10.49 3.83
N THR A 11 -12.37 10.32 2.96
CA THR A 11 -13.20 9.11 2.90
C THR A 11 -12.86 8.31 1.66
N LEU A 12 -12.63 7.01 1.85
CA LEU A 12 -12.60 6.06 0.75
C LEU A 12 -14.03 5.67 0.41
N SER A 13 -14.45 5.92 -0.83
CA SER A 13 -15.83 5.68 -1.27
C SER A 13 -15.87 4.93 -2.59
N VAL A 14 -16.96 4.19 -2.81
CA VAL A 14 -17.19 3.46 -4.06
C VAL A 14 -18.45 3.97 -4.74
N LEU A 15 -18.34 4.16 -6.06
CA LEU A 15 -19.48 4.44 -6.93
C LEU A 15 -20.10 3.11 -7.34
N ARG A 16 -21.41 2.97 -7.10
CA ARG A 16 -22.19 1.80 -7.48
C ARG A 16 -23.28 2.23 -8.46
N ALA A 17 -23.42 1.45 -9.54
CA ALA A 17 -24.43 1.66 -10.59
C ALA A 17 -24.49 3.09 -11.17
N ARG A 18 -23.36 3.82 -11.16
CA ARG A 18 -23.21 5.21 -11.65
C ARG A 18 -24.06 6.28 -10.96
N SER A 19 -24.85 5.95 -9.94
CA SER A 19 -25.78 6.89 -9.29
C SER A 19 -25.76 6.88 -7.77
N SER A 20 -25.10 5.91 -7.15
CA SER A 20 -25.07 5.77 -5.69
C SER A 20 -23.64 5.62 -5.19
N THR A 21 -23.36 6.24 -4.04
CA THR A 21 -22.03 6.20 -3.42
C THR A 21 -22.17 5.72 -2.00
N TYR A 22 -21.31 4.81 -1.58
CA TYR A 22 -21.20 4.45 -0.16
C TYR A 22 -19.77 4.70 0.33
N ALA A 23 -19.67 5.13 1.58
CA ALA A 23 -18.40 5.32 2.27
C ALA A 23 -17.92 3.96 2.82
N ILE A 24 -16.67 3.59 2.53
CA ILE A 24 -16.02 2.42 3.14
C ILE A 24 -15.50 2.80 4.52
N ALA A 25 -14.66 3.83 4.59
CA ALA A 25 -14.09 4.27 5.85
C ALA A 25 -13.64 5.73 5.78
N PRO A 26 -13.79 6.49 6.88
CA PRO A 26 -13.19 7.81 7.03
C PRO A 26 -11.72 7.72 7.44
N ASN A 27 -10.97 8.78 7.16
CA ASN A 27 -9.55 8.95 7.52
C ASN A 27 -8.63 7.87 6.97
N VAL A 28 -8.87 7.40 5.74
CA VAL A 28 -7.97 6.47 5.05
C VAL A 28 -6.68 7.19 4.66
N VAL A 29 -5.54 6.65 5.07
CA VAL A 29 -4.22 7.20 4.73
C VAL A 29 -3.58 6.50 3.55
N ARG A 30 -3.89 5.21 3.37
CA ARG A 30 -3.29 4.35 2.35
C ARG A 30 -4.26 3.26 1.97
N PHE A 31 -4.23 2.85 0.71
CA PHE A 31 -5.00 1.72 0.20
C PHE A 31 -4.27 1.05 -0.97
N ALA A 32 -4.52 -0.23 -1.20
CA ALA A 32 -4.14 -0.96 -2.39
C ALA A 32 -5.23 -1.98 -2.73
N PHE A 33 -5.37 -2.32 -4.01
CA PHE A 33 -6.27 -3.40 -4.42
C PHE A 33 -5.63 -4.75 -4.10
N ILE A 34 -6.42 -5.66 -3.53
CA ILE A 34 -6.08 -7.09 -3.45
C ILE A 34 -6.48 -7.76 -4.77
N ASP A 35 -7.68 -7.41 -5.24
CA ASP A 35 -8.27 -7.85 -6.49
C ASP A 35 -9.23 -6.76 -7.01
N ASN A 36 -10.05 -7.09 -8.02
CA ASN A 36 -10.98 -6.14 -8.64
C ASN A 36 -12.08 -5.63 -7.70
N ASP A 37 -12.40 -6.41 -6.67
CA ASP A 37 -13.56 -6.21 -5.80
C ASP A 37 -13.16 -5.99 -4.33
N THR A 38 -11.86 -6.01 -4.02
CA THR A 38 -11.36 -5.99 -2.66
C THR A 38 -10.21 -5.00 -2.51
N VAL A 39 -10.32 -4.13 -1.51
CA VAL A 39 -9.30 -3.15 -1.15
C VAL A 39 -8.73 -3.45 0.23
N LEU A 40 -7.41 -3.40 0.33
CA LEU A 40 -6.67 -3.32 1.57
C LEU A 40 -6.44 -1.84 1.89
N TYR A 41 -6.65 -1.40 3.13
CA TYR A 41 -6.48 -0.01 3.51
C TYR A 41 -6.03 0.17 4.96
N ALA A 42 -5.53 1.35 5.29
CA ALA A 42 -5.10 1.75 6.62
C ALA A 42 -5.66 3.12 7.01
N LEU A 43 -5.89 3.32 8.30
CA LEU A 43 -6.54 4.51 8.86
C LEU A 43 -5.54 5.41 9.59
N LEU A 44 -5.81 6.72 9.59
CA LEU A 44 -4.93 7.76 10.16
C LEU A 44 -4.73 7.62 11.68
N ASN A 45 -5.68 7.03 12.41
CA ASN A 45 -5.67 6.98 13.88
C ASN A 45 -6.19 5.67 14.50
N SER A 46 -6.76 4.76 13.71
CA SER A 46 -7.44 3.57 14.24
C SER A 46 -6.51 2.36 14.42
N GLY A 47 -5.25 2.51 14.01
CA GLY A 47 -4.29 1.43 13.91
C GLY A 47 -4.72 0.33 12.92
N GLY A 48 -3.77 -0.54 12.60
CA GLY A 48 -4.06 -1.77 11.88
C GLY A 48 -4.23 -1.65 10.37
N LEU A 49 -4.46 -2.83 9.79
CA LEU A 49 -4.65 -3.10 8.38
C LEU A 49 -6.05 -3.67 8.18
N TRP A 50 -6.79 -3.12 7.24
CA TRP A 50 -8.21 -3.39 7.05
C TRP A 50 -8.48 -3.84 5.62
N ARG A 51 -9.46 -4.71 5.44
CA ARG A 51 -9.92 -5.16 4.13
C ARG A 51 -11.38 -4.81 3.96
N ALA A 52 -11.75 -4.27 2.80
CA ALA A 52 -13.13 -4.01 2.46
C ALA A 52 -13.50 -4.53 1.08
N SER A 53 -14.75 -5.00 0.95
CA SER A 53 -15.36 -5.28 -0.34
C SER A 53 -15.84 -3.99 -1.00
N LEU A 54 -15.48 -3.81 -2.27
CA LEU A 54 -15.97 -2.77 -3.16
C LEU A 54 -17.37 -3.08 -3.71
N LEU A 55 -17.86 -4.30 -3.49
CA LEU A 55 -19.21 -4.68 -3.86
C LEU A 55 -20.19 -4.40 -2.71
N SER A 56 -19.89 -4.88 -1.50
CA SER A 56 -20.82 -4.77 -0.36
C SER A 56 -20.54 -3.59 0.56
N GLY A 57 -19.33 -3.04 0.53
CA GLY A 57 -18.84 -2.06 1.50
C GLY A 57 -18.52 -2.63 2.88
N GLY A 58 -18.71 -3.94 3.07
CA GLY A 58 -18.32 -4.62 4.30
C GLY A 58 -16.81 -4.49 4.51
N SER A 59 -16.42 -4.13 5.73
CA SER A 59 -15.03 -3.99 6.14
C SER A 59 -14.71 -4.85 7.34
N GLN A 60 -13.50 -5.39 7.37
CA GLN A 60 -12.96 -6.22 8.44
C GLN A 60 -11.51 -5.84 8.76
N GLY A 61 -11.16 -5.86 10.04
CA GLY A 61 -9.76 -5.76 10.47
C GLY A 61 -9.02 -7.05 10.13
N ILE A 62 -7.80 -6.92 9.61
CA ILE A 62 -6.91 -8.04 9.26
C ILE A 62 -5.78 -8.14 10.29
N SER A 63 -5.10 -7.04 10.58
CA SER A 63 -3.99 -7.01 11.52
C SER A 63 -4.05 -5.76 12.38
N SER A 64 -3.55 -5.83 13.61
CA SER A 64 -3.35 -4.65 14.47
C SER A 64 -2.11 -3.83 14.08
N ARG A 65 -1.26 -4.38 13.21
CA ARG A 65 -0.06 -3.68 12.72
C ARG A 65 -0.44 -2.52 11.82
N THR A 66 0.10 -1.35 12.15
CA THR A 66 -0.20 -0.11 11.42
C THR A 66 0.88 0.14 10.37
N PRO A 67 0.55 0.17 9.06
CA PRO A 67 1.52 0.45 8.00
C PRO A 67 1.82 1.96 7.94
N LYS A 68 2.57 2.45 8.95
CA LYS A 68 2.85 3.89 9.14
C LYS A 68 3.64 4.48 7.98
N LEU A 69 4.52 3.67 7.40
CA LEU A 69 5.27 3.98 6.20
C LEU A 69 4.83 3.07 5.05
N GLY A 70 3.55 2.73 4.93
CA GLY A 70 3.05 2.09 3.70
C GLY A 70 3.14 0.58 3.64
N PHE A 71 2.56 0.06 2.56
CA PHE A 71 2.40 -1.38 2.33
C PHE A 71 2.27 -1.69 0.83
N ALA A 72 2.54 -2.94 0.48
CA ALA A 72 2.30 -3.54 -0.82
C ALA A 72 1.59 -4.89 -0.66
N VAL A 73 0.76 -5.27 -1.63
CA VAL A 73 0.06 -6.57 -1.67
C VAL A 73 0.80 -7.49 -2.65
N SER A 74 0.91 -8.77 -2.32
CA SER A 74 1.50 -9.76 -3.23
C SER A 74 0.61 -9.95 -4.47
N PRO A 75 1.17 -10.32 -5.64
CA PRO A 75 0.38 -10.47 -6.87
C PRO A 75 -0.75 -11.48 -6.80
N ASP A 76 -0.63 -12.49 -5.93
CA ASP A 76 -1.64 -13.51 -5.66
C ASP A 76 -2.69 -13.06 -4.62
N GLY A 77 -2.57 -11.85 -4.08
CA GLY A 77 -3.49 -11.26 -3.11
C GLY A 77 -3.48 -11.93 -1.73
N SER A 78 -2.59 -12.90 -1.49
CA SER A 78 -2.61 -13.71 -0.27
C SER A 78 -1.86 -13.05 0.89
N ARG A 79 -0.92 -12.13 0.60
CA ARG A 79 -0.04 -11.51 1.57
C ARG A 79 0.11 -10.00 1.35
N ALA A 80 0.53 -9.30 2.39
CA ALA A 80 0.99 -7.93 2.29
C ALA A 80 2.36 -7.77 2.96
N VAL A 81 3.21 -6.93 2.37
CA VAL A 81 4.40 -6.42 3.04
C VAL A 81 4.07 -5.06 3.61
N ILE A 82 4.29 -4.86 4.90
CA ILE A 82 4.05 -3.58 5.58
C ILE A 82 5.34 -3.07 6.22
N CYS A 83 5.47 -1.75 6.33
CA CYS A 83 6.43 -1.14 7.24
C CYS A 83 5.69 -0.51 8.42
N ASP A 84 5.94 -1.06 9.61
CA ASP A 84 5.21 -0.68 10.82
C ASP A 84 5.79 0.58 11.49
N SER A 85 5.17 1.02 12.60
CA SER A 85 5.62 2.21 13.33
C SER A 85 6.98 2.07 14.01
N THR A 86 7.52 0.85 14.08
CA THR A 86 8.84 0.53 14.64
C THR A 86 9.91 0.38 13.55
N PHE A 87 9.59 0.74 12.30
CA PHE A 87 10.47 0.60 11.13
C PHE A 87 10.87 -0.85 10.82
N LYS A 88 10.08 -1.81 11.29
CA LYS A 88 10.21 -3.21 10.88
C LYS A 88 9.39 -3.47 9.63
N VAL A 89 9.95 -4.30 8.75
CA VAL A 89 9.25 -4.78 7.56
C VAL A 89 8.69 -6.16 7.89
N LEU A 90 7.37 -6.28 7.80
CA LEU A 90 6.64 -7.49 8.15
C LEU A 90 5.94 -8.03 6.91
N LEU A 91 5.95 -9.36 6.78
CA LEU A 91 5.09 -10.09 5.88
C LEU A 91 3.83 -10.51 6.65
N VAL A 92 2.66 -10.09 6.16
CA VAL A 92 1.36 -10.32 6.76
C VAL A 92 0.57 -11.28 5.86
N ASP A 93 0.06 -12.36 6.44
CA ASP A 93 -0.93 -13.23 5.81
C ASP A 93 -2.31 -12.56 5.85
N LEU A 94 -2.93 -12.33 4.68
CA LEU A 94 -4.18 -11.57 4.60
C LEU A 94 -5.42 -12.40 4.93
N ALA A 95 -5.32 -13.72 5.00
CA ALA A 95 -6.42 -14.59 5.41
C ALA A 95 -6.52 -14.68 6.93
N THR A 96 -5.39 -14.78 7.61
CA THR A 96 -5.31 -15.01 9.06
C THR A 96 -4.94 -13.76 9.87
N GLY A 97 -4.35 -12.76 9.22
CA GLY A 97 -3.83 -11.56 9.89
C GLY A 97 -2.47 -11.74 10.57
N SER A 98 -1.92 -12.96 10.53
CA SER A 98 -0.64 -13.28 11.17
C SER A 98 0.51 -12.56 10.49
N ASP A 99 1.46 -12.04 11.26
CA ASP A 99 2.64 -11.35 10.76
C ASP A 99 3.95 -11.99 11.22
N GLN A 100 4.97 -11.84 10.39
CA GLN A 100 6.34 -12.24 10.68
C GLN A 100 7.33 -11.24 10.07
N PRO A 101 8.53 -11.06 10.64
CA PRO A 101 9.58 -10.28 10.00
C PRO A 101 9.88 -10.79 8.59
N LEU A 102 9.95 -9.87 7.61
CA LEU A 102 10.35 -10.24 6.25
C LEU A 102 11.86 -10.51 6.16
N LEU A 103 12.64 -9.81 6.99
CA LEU A 103 14.09 -9.89 7.09
C LEU A 103 14.51 -9.78 8.56
N ASP A 104 15.56 -10.49 8.96
CA ASP A 104 16.20 -10.38 10.29
C ASP A 104 17.09 -9.12 10.40
N THR A 105 16.56 -7.97 10.00
CA THR A 105 17.28 -6.69 10.09
C THR A 105 16.69 -5.80 11.17
N THR A 106 17.56 -5.07 11.87
CA THR A 106 17.16 -4.24 13.00
C THR A 106 16.35 -3.02 12.55
N HIS A 107 16.61 -2.50 11.34
CA HIS A 107 15.88 -1.40 10.72
C HIS A 107 15.93 -1.55 9.19
N THR A 108 14.79 -1.45 8.51
CA THR A 108 14.73 -1.34 7.05
C THR A 108 14.01 -0.04 6.71
N LEU A 109 14.66 0.86 5.97
CA LEU A 109 13.99 2.04 5.41
C LEU A 109 13.26 1.59 4.15
N PRO A 110 11.91 1.52 4.13
CA PRO A 110 11.20 1.19 2.91
C PRO A 110 11.42 2.32 1.89
N ILE A 111 12.06 2.00 0.75
CA ILE A 111 12.04 2.92 -0.39
C ILE A 111 10.62 2.88 -0.97
N TRP A 112 9.91 4.00 -0.82
CA TRP A 112 8.65 4.20 -1.51
C TRP A 112 8.89 4.51 -2.97
N ILE A 113 8.70 3.51 -3.82
CA ILE A 113 8.32 3.78 -5.19
C ILE A 113 6.82 4.06 -5.16
N ASN A 114 6.44 5.33 -4.99
CA ASN A 114 5.08 5.73 -5.34
C ASN A 114 4.93 5.52 -6.85
N LEU A 115 4.39 4.37 -7.26
CA LEU A 115 3.83 4.20 -8.60
C LEU A 115 2.55 5.04 -8.67
N GLY A 116 2.72 6.35 -8.83
CA GLY A 116 1.63 7.31 -8.98
C GLY A 116 1.71 8.53 -8.07
N THR A 117 2.75 9.35 -8.19
CA THR A 117 2.58 10.79 -7.95
C THR A 117 2.72 11.50 -9.29
N ARG A 118 1.60 12.00 -9.83
CA ARG A 118 1.66 13.00 -10.91
C ARG A 118 2.42 14.20 -10.36
N SER A 119 3.56 14.53 -10.94
CA SER A 119 4.17 15.84 -10.71
C SER A 119 3.26 16.91 -11.34
N ARG A 120 3.32 18.13 -10.81
CA ARG A 120 2.53 19.30 -11.26
C ARG A 120 2.73 19.65 -12.75
N ALA A 121 3.67 18.98 -13.43
CA ALA A 121 4.03 19.16 -14.83
C ALA A 121 3.68 17.96 -15.75
N GLY A 122 2.85 17.01 -15.32
CA GLY A 122 2.17 16.08 -16.23
C GLY A 122 2.99 14.94 -16.84
N GLY A 123 4.24 14.71 -16.43
CA GLY A 123 5.03 13.55 -16.86
C GLY A 123 4.92 12.37 -15.89
N ALA A 124 4.60 11.17 -16.39
CA ALA A 124 4.81 9.94 -15.64
C ALA A 124 6.32 9.65 -15.60
N VAL A 125 6.89 9.52 -14.41
CA VAL A 125 8.29 9.09 -14.25
C VAL A 125 8.30 7.57 -14.27
N SER A 126 9.13 6.96 -15.11
CA SER A 126 9.26 5.50 -15.17
C SER A 126 9.76 4.96 -13.83
N ALA A 127 9.27 3.79 -13.41
CA ALA A 127 9.76 3.11 -12.22
C ALA A 127 11.30 2.91 -12.25
N ILE A 128 11.86 2.72 -13.45
CA ILE A 128 13.31 2.60 -13.67
C ILE A 128 14.04 3.89 -13.29
N ASP A 129 13.52 5.06 -13.67
CA ASP A 129 14.17 6.35 -13.38
C ASP A 129 14.10 6.70 -11.89
N VAL A 130 13.06 6.24 -11.18
CA VAL A 130 12.94 6.39 -9.72
C VAL A 130 13.95 5.52 -8.98
N LEU A 131 14.26 4.34 -9.52
CA LEU A 131 15.18 3.37 -8.92
C LEU A 131 16.65 3.65 -9.24
N ARG A 132 16.95 4.26 -10.39
CA ARG A 132 18.31 4.48 -10.88
C ARG A 132 19.26 5.19 -9.89
N PRO A 133 18.85 6.21 -9.09
CA PRO A 133 19.72 6.86 -8.11
C PRO A 133 20.20 5.95 -6.97
N TRP A 134 19.56 4.80 -6.77
CA TRP A 134 19.84 3.87 -5.68
C TRP A 134 20.67 2.64 -6.13
N ALA A 135 20.96 2.52 -7.42
CA ALA A 135 21.74 1.42 -7.98
C ALA A 135 23.15 1.35 -7.36
N GLY A 136 23.57 0.17 -6.93
CA GLY A 136 24.91 -0.06 -6.38
C GLY A 136 25.14 0.51 -4.99
N THR A 137 24.12 1.08 -4.35
CA THR A 137 24.21 1.57 -2.95
C THR A 137 24.12 0.45 -1.92
N GLY A 138 23.73 -0.76 -2.34
CA GLY A 138 23.43 -1.88 -1.46
C GLY A 138 22.07 -1.78 -0.74
N LEU A 139 21.29 -0.71 -1.03
CA LEU A 139 19.97 -0.49 -0.44
C LEU A 139 18.83 -1.10 -1.28
N LEU A 140 19.10 -1.51 -2.52
CA LEU A 140 18.14 -2.20 -3.38
C LEU A 140 18.29 -3.72 -3.25
N PRO A 141 17.18 -4.47 -3.16
CA PRO A 141 17.22 -5.93 -3.32
C PRO A 141 17.76 -6.34 -4.70
N GLU A 142 18.49 -7.46 -4.76
CA GLU A 142 19.18 -7.95 -5.96
C GLU A 142 18.30 -8.04 -7.23
N PRO A 143 17.01 -8.43 -7.18
CA PRO A 143 16.15 -8.43 -8.36
C PRO A 143 15.95 -7.03 -8.98
N TYR A 144 15.96 -5.97 -8.17
CA TYR A 144 15.86 -4.59 -8.67
C TYR A 144 17.19 -4.12 -9.27
N GLU A 145 18.31 -4.50 -8.67
CA GLU A 145 19.64 -4.27 -9.25
C GLU A 145 19.80 -5.01 -10.59
N GLN A 146 19.25 -6.22 -10.71
CA GLN A 146 19.19 -6.96 -11.97
C GLN A 146 18.29 -6.27 -13.01
N LEU A 147 17.11 -5.82 -12.61
CA LEU A 147 16.20 -5.05 -13.47
C LEU A 147 16.86 -3.77 -14.00
N LEU A 148 17.59 -3.04 -13.15
CA LEU A 148 18.32 -1.83 -13.56
C LEU A 148 19.47 -2.13 -14.51
N ARG A 149 20.18 -3.24 -14.33
CA ARG A 149 21.22 -3.71 -15.28
C ARG A 149 20.65 -4.09 -16.63
N MET A 150 19.44 -4.66 -16.68
CA MET A 150 18.74 -5.01 -17.91
C MET A 150 18.13 -3.81 -18.65
N ALA A 151 17.98 -2.67 -17.96
CA ALA A 151 17.36 -1.45 -18.47
C ALA A 151 18.37 -0.38 -18.92
N GLN A 152 19.66 -0.71 -18.95
CA GLN A 152 20.74 0.09 -19.56
C GLN A 152 20.80 -0.17 -21.07
#